data_AF-A0A8K0DK28-F1
#
_entry.id   AF-A0A8K0DK28-F1
#
_cell.length_a   1.000
_cell.length_b   1.000
_cell.length_c   1.000
_cell.angle_alpha   90.00
_cell.angle_beta   90.00
_cell.angle_gamma   90.00
#
_symmetry.space_group_name_H-M   'P 1'
#
loop_
_entity.id
_entity.type
_entity.pdbx_description
1 polymer ?
#
loop_
_entity_poly.entity_id
_entity_poly.type
_entity_poly.pdbx_seq_one_letter_code
_entity_poly.pdbx_strand_id
1 'polypeptide(L)'
;MFWGLTPALDLQAELKENGKLPEEINILIVGGADCRHVLKTVAQRYRHENIKINFYIIEAVLESVAKQLLLLNVALQPEEELGLVQKTRYFMELYGNMLVRPAVAKYLKMRAYEFVEMITNLDYMKTIMPFINLDLKYRERDYLENVFKFWCSSDEFDVCDCWDRRMRKTLGIRYDTKMGAFEWDLHMRFHSVGGMQVCTQEYTHWRATGVAFVWLESEVSKSNRSFVSAVIPNGEKFAHCGYLGDMETGPFVTYGLDCEDPEYLRRSNGLNAHRATDVTERNLRQYFYEIQNNEEYVHQKISDINMGHATFVQTELKVIESKEVGEVKKKKSKKCVNLENVEINFMSTSNLKLFRHKENYHNFFNLIYFGSTYLKYFEGDVIEMIASEKGLLLIENQMFVLSHRDKQLEEFGKNMQEKLELIKSKVDIPFDVKKDVYAKFVLKGDF
;
A
#
# COMPACT_ATOMS: atom_id res chain seq x y z
N MET A 1 1.11 -9.11 2.03
CA MET A 1 2.08 -8.00 2.15
C MET A 1 1.31 -6.75 2.52
N PHE A 2 1.94 -5.76 3.17
CA PHE A 2 1.28 -4.50 3.58
C PHE A 2 1.58 -3.33 2.64
N TRP A 3 2.28 -3.63 1.56
CA TRP A 3 2.49 -2.77 0.41
C TRP A 3 2.35 -3.64 -0.83
N GLY A 4 1.99 -3.03 -1.95
CA GLY A 4 2.03 -3.72 -3.23
C GLY A 4 3.42 -3.93 -3.76
N LEU A 5 3.46 -4.70 -4.84
CA LEU A 5 4.69 -5.10 -5.50
C LEU A 5 4.98 -4.28 -6.74
N THR A 6 4.24 -3.20 -6.96
CA THR A 6 4.21 -2.51 -8.24
C THR A 6 3.94 -1.01 -8.03
N PRO A 7 4.47 -0.12 -8.91
CA PRO A 7 4.25 1.32 -8.78
C PRO A 7 2.77 1.71 -8.81
N ALA A 8 2.40 2.83 -8.20
CA ALA A 8 1.03 3.30 -8.26
C ALA A 8 0.59 3.62 -9.69
N LEU A 9 -0.63 3.22 -10.06
CA LEU A 9 -1.31 3.58 -11.31
C LEU A 9 -2.42 4.60 -11.06
N ASP A 10 -2.58 5.53 -12.00
CA ASP A 10 -3.80 6.33 -12.12
C ASP A 10 -4.81 5.54 -12.95
N LEU A 11 -5.79 4.97 -12.27
CA LEU A 11 -6.75 4.06 -12.87
C LEU A 11 -7.76 4.79 -13.78
N GLN A 12 -7.95 6.10 -13.60
CA GLN A 12 -8.78 6.89 -14.50
C GLN A 12 -8.04 7.13 -15.82
N ALA A 13 -6.74 7.44 -15.77
CA ALA A 13 -5.91 7.58 -16.96
C ALA A 13 -5.84 6.27 -17.77
N GLU A 14 -5.63 5.14 -17.07
CA GLU A 14 -5.59 3.80 -17.68
C GLU A 14 -6.89 3.46 -18.44
N LEU A 15 -8.05 3.82 -17.89
CA LEU A 15 -9.33 3.66 -18.60
C LEU A 15 -9.49 4.59 -19.79
N LYS A 16 -9.02 5.84 -19.67
CA LYS A 16 -9.13 6.85 -20.73
C LYS A 16 -8.33 6.47 -21.97
N GLU A 17 -7.18 5.83 -21.80
CA GLU A 17 -6.39 5.28 -22.90
C GLU A 17 -7.16 4.20 -23.68
N ASN A 18 -8.11 3.53 -23.03
CA ASN A 18 -8.95 2.48 -23.62
C ASN A 18 -10.27 3.01 -24.23
N GLY A 19 -10.53 4.32 -24.16
CA GLY A 19 -11.69 4.92 -24.80
C GLY A 19 -12.33 6.06 -24.01
N LYS A 20 -13.53 6.46 -24.45
CA LYS A 20 -14.29 7.52 -23.80
C LYS A 20 -14.83 7.04 -22.45
N LEU A 21 -14.62 7.83 -21.41
CA LEU A 21 -15.12 7.53 -20.07
C LEU A 21 -16.63 7.83 -19.95
N PRO A 22 -17.39 6.99 -19.22
CA PRO A 22 -18.75 7.33 -18.80
C PRO A 22 -18.74 8.39 -17.68
N GLU A 23 -19.92 8.91 -17.34
CA GLU A 23 -20.10 9.89 -16.24
C GLU A 23 -19.79 9.31 -14.85
N GLU A 24 -19.90 7.99 -14.70
CA GLU A 24 -19.60 7.24 -13.47
C GLU A 24 -18.80 5.99 -13.82
N ILE A 25 -17.66 5.80 -13.13
CA ILE A 25 -16.83 4.60 -13.26
C ILE A 25 -16.79 3.80 -11.97
N ASN A 26 -16.89 2.48 -12.11
CA ASN A 26 -16.76 1.52 -11.01
C ASN A 26 -15.47 0.72 -11.17
N ILE A 27 -14.60 0.80 -10.17
CA ILE A 27 -13.27 0.20 -10.16
C ILE A 27 -13.20 -0.88 -9.09
N LEU A 28 -13.00 -2.13 -9.48
CA LEU A 28 -12.80 -3.25 -8.56
C LEU A 28 -11.30 -3.48 -8.34
N ILE A 29 -10.84 -3.45 -7.09
CA ILE A 29 -9.45 -3.76 -6.70
C ILE A 29 -9.47 -4.99 -5.78
N VAL A 30 -9.03 -6.13 -6.31
CA VAL A 30 -8.92 -7.39 -5.56
C VAL A 30 -7.47 -7.61 -5.14
N GLY A 31 -7.18 -7.45 -3.86
CA GLY A 31 -5.85 -7.71 -3.32
C GLY A 31 -4.81 -6.64 -3.65
N GLY A 32 -5.17 -5.36 -3.57
CA GLY A 32 -4.27 -4.24 -3.82
C GLY A 32 -3.13 -4.13 -2.80
N ALA A 33 -3.27 -4.75 -1.63
CA ALA A 33 -2.38 -4.70 -0.45
C ALA A 33 -2.33 -3.34 0.26
N ASP A 34 -2.35 -2.23 -0.49
CA ASP A 34 -2.35 -0.86 0.02
C ASP A 34 -3.27 0.07 -0.80
N CYS A 35 -3.28 1.35 -0.45
CA CYS A 35 -4.13 2.38 -1.07
C CYS A 35 -3.47 3.14 -2.24
N ARG A 36 -2.37 2.63 -2.82
CA ARG A 36 -1.56 3.39 -3.79
C ARG A 36 -2.31 3.84 -5.04
N HIS A 37 -3.11 2.93 -5.61
CA HIS A 37 -3.87 3.20 -6.83
C HIS A 37 -4.97 4.22 -6.56
N VAL A 38 -5.63 4.10 -5.40
CA VAL A 38 -6.63 5.07 -4.96
C VAL A 38 -6.00 6.44 -4.80
N LEU A 39 -4.90 6.55 -4.06
CA LEU A 39 -4.25 7.83 -3.80
C LEU A 39 -3.75 8.51 -5.09
N LYS A 40 -3.09 7.77 -5.99
CA LYS A 40 -2.62 8.35 -7.27
C LYS A 40 -3.78 8.79 -8.15
N THR A 41 -4.82 7.95 -8.30
CA THR A 41 -6.01 8.28 -9.09
C THR A 41 -6.72 9.52 -8.55
N VAL A 42 -6.91 9.61 -7.23
CA VAL A 42 -7.58 10.76 -6.62
C VAL A 42 -6.72 12.02 -6.70
N ALA A 43 -5.41 11.91 -6.54
CA ALA A 43 -4.49 13.04 -6.68
C ALA A 43 -4.47 13.63 -8.09
N GLN A 44 -4.44 12.78 -9.11
CA GLN A 44 -4.33 13.23 -10.50
C GLN A 44 -5.68 13.58 -11.13
N ARG A 45 -6.79 13.44 -10.39
CA ARG A 45 -8.15 13.65 -10.88
C ARG A 45 -8.41 15.04 -11.45
N TYR A 46 -7.82 16.09 -10.90
CA TYR A 46 -7.96 17.46 -11.41
C TYR A 46 -7.41 17.63 -12.84
N ARG A 47 -6.57 16.69 -13.30
CA ARG A 47 -6.01 16.65 -14.66
C ARG A 47 -6.96 15.99 -15.67
N HIS A 48 -8.04 15.38 -15.21
CA HIS A 48 -8.98 14.59 -16.01
C HIS A 48 -10.39 15.18 -15.99
N GLU A 49 -11.30 14.55 -16.73
CA GLU A 49 -12.72 14.86 -16.69
C GLU A 49 -13.29 14.57 -15.29
N ASN A 50 -14.09 15.50 -14.76
CA ASN A 50 -14.71 15.37 -13.44
C ASN A 50 -15.89 14.38 -13.51
N ILE A 51 -15.58 13.10 -13.33
CA ILE A 51 -16.55 11.98 -13.29
C ILE A 51 -16.67 11.42 -11.88
N LYS A 52 -17.74 10.68 -11.62
CA LYS A 52 -17.90 9.95 -10.36
C LYS A 52 -17.07 8.66 -10.38
N ILE A 53 -16.34 8.40 -9.30
CA ILE A 53 -15.46 7.23 -9.18
C ILE A 53 -15.83 6.43 -7.93
N ASN A 54 -16.23 5.18 -8.12
CA ASN A 54 -16.48 4.25 -7.04
C ASN A 54 -15.39 3.16 -7.02
N PHE A 55 -14.56 3.16 -5.97
CA PHE A 55 -13.64 2.08 -5.70
C PHE A 55 -14.33 0.99 -4.89
N TYR A 56 -14.12 -0.27 -5.28
CA TYR A 56 -14.57 -1.47 -4.57
C TYR A 56 -13.34 -2.30 -4.24
N ILE A 57 -12.96 -2.34 -2.97
CA ILE A 57 -11.70 -2.93 -2.52
C ILE A 57 -11.99 -4.22 -1.76
N ILE A 58 -11.39 -5.33 -2.22
CA ILE A 58 -11.50 -6.64 -1.58
C ILE A 58 -10.12 -7.09 -1.08
N GLU A 59 -10.02 -7.33 0.22
CA GLU A 59 -8.82 -7.88 0.87
C GLU A 59 -9.20 -9.11 1.73
N ALA A 60 -8.38 -10.16 1.63
CA ALA A 60 -8.50 -11.37 2.44
C ALA A 60 -7.95 -11.21 3.86
N VAL A 61 -7.02 -10.26 4.05
CA VAL A 61 -6.38 -10.00 5.34
C VAL A 61 -6.92 -8.71 5.90
N LEU A 62 -7.63 -8.79 7.03
CA LEU A 62 -8.31 -7.63 7.62
C LEU A 62 -7.32 -6.62 8.23
N GLU A 63 -6.12 -7.05 8.61
CA GLU A 63 -5.05 -6.14 9.00
C GLU A 63 -4.61 -5.24 7.84
N SER A 64 -4.70 -5.72 6.59
CA SER A 64 -4.47 -4.89 5.40
C SER A 64 -5.58 -3.85 5.24
N VAL A 65 -6.84 -4.22 5.49
CA VAL A 65 -7.97 -3.27 5.51
C VAL A 65 -7.76 -2.20 6.59
N ALA A 66 -7.45 -2.63 7.82
CA ALA A 66 -7.16 -1.72 8.94
C ALA A 66 -6.03 -0.74 8.59
N LYS A 67 -4.96 -1.24 7.97
CA LYS A 67 -3.82 -0.42 7.56
C LYS A 67 -4.16 0.53 6.41
N GLN A 68 -4.97 0.11 5.42
CA GLN A 68 -5.45 0.99 4.36
C GLN A 68 -6.32 2.12 4.91
N LEU A 69 -7.23 1.82 5.86
CA LEU A 69 -8.02 2.85 6.55
C LEU A 69 -7.13 3.86 7.29
N LEU A 70 -6.10 3.39 8.00
CA LEU A 70 -5.11 4.24 8.66
C LEU A 70 -4.38 5.15 7.66
N LEU A 71 -3.88 4.59 6.55
CA LEU A 71 -3.11 5.32 5.54
C LEU A 71 -3.97 6.36 4.80
N LEU A 72 -5.21 6.00 4.43
CA LEU A 72 -6.18 6.93 3.85
C LEU A 72 -6.54 8.04 4.85
N ASN A 73 -6.76 7.70 6.12
CA ASN A 73 -7.02 8.70 7.17
C ASN A 73 -5.86 9.68 7.31
N VAL A 74 -4.61 9.21 7.32
CA VAL A 74 -3.42 10.07 7.36
C VAL A 74 -3.36 10.96 6.12
N ALA A 75 -3.43 10.39 4.92
CA ALA A 75 -3.31 11.11 3.65
C ALA A 75 -4.35 12.23 3.49
N LEU A 76 -5.55 12.02 4.02
CA LEU A 76 -6.71 12.90 3.88
C LEU A 76 -6.98 13.74 5.13
N GLN A 77 -6.05 13.80 6.09
CA GLN A 77 -6.15 14.78 7.17
C GLN A 77 -6.06 16.22 6.61
N PRO A 78 -6.90 17.14 7.12
CA PRO A 78 -6.79 18.55 6.78
C PRO A 78 -5.50 19.16 7.32
N GLU A 79 -5.02 20.22 6.67
CA GLU A 79 -3.74 20.84 6.98
C GLU A 79 -3.65 21.40 8.40
N GLU A 80 -4.77 21.87 8.97
CA GLU A 80 -4.76 22.37 10.36
C GLU A 80 -4.60 21.25 11.40
N GLU A 81 -4.79 19.99 11.00
CA GLU A 81 -4.53 18.83 11.85
C GLU A 81 -3.15 18.22 11.57
N LEU A 82 -2.78 18.09 10.30
CA LEU A 82 -1.51 17.52 9.89
C LEU A 82 -0.98 18.21 8.63
N GLY A 83 0.01 19.09 8.80
CA GLY A 83 0.62 19.82 7.69
C GLY A 83 1.29 18.89 6.67
N LEU A 84 1.41 19.34 5.41
CA LEU A 84 1.81 18.51 4.27
C LEU A 84 3.08 17.66 4.50
N VAL A 85 4.14 18.28 5.02
CA VAL A 85 5.42 17.59 5.30
C VAL A 85 5.26 16.57 6.42
N GLN A 86 4.60 16.95 7.51
CA GLN A 86 4.38 16.08 8.65
C GLN A 86 3.51 14.87 8.25
N LYS A 87 2.44 15.12 7.50
CA LYS A 87 1.52 14.12 6.95
C LYS A 87 2.24 13.11 6.06
N THR A 88 3.11 13.61 5.18
CA THR A 88 3.95 12.76 4.32
C THR A 88 4.84 11.83 5.14
N ARG A 89 5.59 12.37 6.10
CA ARG A 89 6.52 11.56 6.90
C ARG A 89 5.79 10.57 7.82
N TYR A 90 4.65 10.97 8.39
CA TYR A 90 3.79 10.08 9.20
C TYR A 90 3.27 8.93 8.35
N PHE A 91 2.82 9.21 7.13
CA PHE A 91 2.40 8.18 6.18
C PHE A 91 3.54 7.21 5.90
N MET A 92 4.73 7.70 5.54
CA MET A 92 5.89 6.86 5.22
C MET A 92 6.29 5.96 6.39
N GLU A 93 6.38 6.51 7.61
CA GLU A 93 6.67 5.74 8.82
C GLU A 93 5.64 4.65 9.08
N LEU A 94 4.35 4.97 9.00
CA LEU A 94 3.27 4.01 9.22
C LEU A 94 3.18 2.96 8.10
N TYR A 95 3.53 3.35 6.88
CA TYR A 95 3.52 2.50 5.70
C TYR A 95 4.63 1.45 5.74
N GLY A 96 5.88 1.89 5.92
CA GLY A 96 7.06 1.07 5.63
C GLY A 96 8.00 0.78 6.80
N ASN A 97 7.88 1.48 7.94
CA ASN A 97 8.82 1.31 9.05
C ASN A 97 8.21 0.46 10.17
N MET A 98 8.95 -0.57 10.60
CA MET A 98 8.56 -1.38 11.76
C MET A 98 8.73 -0.60 13.07
N LEU A 99 9.71 0.31 13.15
CA LEU A 99 9.90 1.23 14.26
C LEU A 99 9.59 2.66 13.79
N VAL A 100 8.90 3.41 14.65
CA VAL A 100 8.51 4.79 14.38
C VAL A 100 8.93 5.71 15.52
N ARG A 101 8.92 7.01 15.25
CA ARG A 101 9.14 8.04 16.26
C ARG A 101 8.05 8.00 17.33
N PRO A 102 8.35 8.36 18.59
CA PRO A 102 7.34 8.41 19.66
C PRO A 102 6.10 9.25 19.30
N ALA A 103 6.28 10.34 18.55
CA ALA A 103 5.18 11.18 18.08
C ALA A 103 4.23 10.44 17.13
N VAL A 104 4.76 9.60 16.23
CA VAL A 104 3.97 8.80 15.28
C VAL A 104 3.28 7.64 15.98
N ALA A 105 3.96 6.97 16.92
CA ALA A 105 3.32 5.94 17.75
C ALA A 105 2.16 6.50 18.59
N LYS A 106 2.33 7.70 19.16
CA LYS A 106 1.25 8.41 19.86
C LYS A 106 0.11 8.76 18.92
N TYR A 107 0.42 9.24 17.71
CA TYR A 107 -0.58 9.52 16.68
C TYR A 107 -1.36 8.25 16.29
N LEU A 108 -0.68 7.13 16.04
CA LEU A 108 -1.30 5.84 15.76
C LEU A 108 -2.25 5.42 16.88
N LYS A 109 -1.82 5.52 18.15
CA LYS A 109 -2.65 5.22 19.32
C LYS A 109 -3.92 6.10 19.35
N MET A 110 -3.80 7.40 19.07
CA MET A 110 -4.94 8.32 19.00
C MET A 110 -5.92 7.96 17.87
N ARG A 111 -5.42 7.68 16.67
CA ARG A 111 -6.25 7.27 15.53
C ARG A 111 -6.93 5.93 15.77
N ALA A 112 -6.24 4.98 16.39
CA ALA A 112 -6.79 3.68 16.73
C ALA A 112 -8.02 3.78 17.65
N TYR A 113 -8.00 4.66 18.66
CA TYR A 113 -9.17 4.89 19.50
C TYR A 113 -10.37 5.38 18.71
N GLU A 114 -10.14 6.27 17.74
CA GLU A 114 -11.21 6.77 16.89
C GLU A 114 -11.72 5.69 15.93
N PHE A 115 -10.84 4.85 15.39
CA PHE A 115 -11.25 3.73 14.55
C PHE A 115 -12.11 2.68 15.27
N VAL A 116 -11.89 2.47 16.57
CA VAL A 116 -12.79 1.63 17.40
C VAL A 116 -14.21 2.23 17.42
N GLU A 117 -14.35 3.55 17.54
CA GLU A 117 -15.65 4.23 17.50
C GLU A 117 -16.24 4.21 16.07
N MET A 118 -15.42 4.45 15.04
CA MET A 118 -15.88 4.45 13.65
C MET A 118 -16.37 3.06 13.18
N ILE A 119 -15.70 1.97 13.58
CA ILE A 119 -16.09 0.62 13.13
C ILE A 119 -17.37 0.13 13.80
N THR A 120 -17.65 0.62 15.02
CA THR A 120 -18.85 0.31 15.80
C THR A 120 -20.01 1.26 15.50
N ASN A 121 -19.73 2.48 15.03
CA ASN A 121 -20.71 3.48 14.61
C ASN A 121 -20.37 4.02 13.20
N LEU A 122 -21.02 3.46 12.18
CA LEU A 122 -20.80 3.83 10.78
C LEU A 122 -21.27 5.26 10.45
N ASP A 123 -22.25 5.82 11.18
CA ASP A 123 -22.66 7.21 10.98
C ASP A 123 -21.58 8.18 11.48
N TYR A 124 -20.91 7.82 12.58
CA TYR A 124 -19.71 8.55 13.03
C TYR A 124 -18.57 8.42 12.02
N MET A 125 -18.34 7.22 11.45
CA MET A 125 -17.36 7.04 10.37
C MET A 125 -17.66 7.99 9.19
N LYS A 126 -18.91 8.06 8.72
CA LYS A 126 -19.31 8.96 7.63
C LYS A 126 -19.13 10.44 7.97
N THR A 127 -19.17 10.81 9.25
CA THR A 127 -18.92 12.19 9.69
C THR A 127 -17.45 12.56 9.52
N ILE A 128 -16.53 11.63 9.81
CA ILE A 128 -15.08 11.89 9.77
C ILE A 128 -14.47 11.54 8.40
N MET A 129 -14.84 10.41 7.81
CA MET A 129 -14.37 9.89 6.52
C MET A 129 -15.58 9.64 5.60
N PRO A 130 -16.21 10.69 5.05
CA PRO A 130 -17.47 10.58 4.29
C PRO A 130 -17.39 9.72 3.03
N PHE A 131 -16.19 9.55 2.47
CA PHE A 131 -15.91 8.78 1.27
C PHE A 131 -15.69 7.28 1.55
N ILE A 132 -15.73 6.81 2.81
CA ILE A 132 -15.54 5.40 3.15
C ILE A 132 -16.87 4.72 3.43
N ASN A 133 -17.08 3.57 2.79
CA ASN A 133 -18.15 2.63 3.10
C ASN A 133 -17.55 1.26 3.43
N LEU A 134 -18.13 0.58 4.43
CA LEU A 134 -17.72 -0.75 4.86
C LEU A 134 -18.84 -1.77 4.63
N ASP A 135 -18.79 -2.48 3.51
CA ASP A 135 -19.64 -3.65 3.22
C ASP A 135 -18.94 -4.94 3.68
N LEU A 136 -18.66 -4.98 4.98
CA LEU A 136 -18.00 -6.08 5.67
C LEU A 136 -19.00 -6.84 6.54
N LYS A 137 -18.79 -8.16 6.67
CA LYS A 137 -19.59 -8.99 7.58
C LYS A 137 -19.38 -8.56 9.03
N TYR A 138 -20.37 -8.79 9.88
CA TYR A 138 -20.28 -8.50 11.32
C TYR A 138 -19.00 -9.08 11.94
N ARG A 139 -18.71 -10.37 11.70
CA ARG A 139 -17.48 -11.01 12.20
C ARG A 139 -16.19 -10.34 11.74
N GLU A 140 -16.16 -9.79 10.51
CA GLU A 140 -14.98 -9.08 9.98
C GLU A 140 -14.82 -7.72 10.67
N ARG A 141 -15.94 -7.02 10.93
CA ARG A 141 -15.95 -5.76 11.69
C ARG A 141 -15.54 -5.97 13.16
N ASP A 142 -16.05 -7.01 13.81
CA ASP A 142 -15.65 -7.37 15.19
C ASP A 142 -14.14 -7.67 15.26
N TYR A 143 -13.59 -8.32 14.23
CA TYR A 143 -12.15 -8.56 14.16
C TYR A 143 -11.36 -7.26 13.97
N LEU A 144 -11.80 -6.37 13.08
CA LEU A 144 -11.18 -5.05 12.91
C LEU A 144 -11.18 -4.25 14.22
N GLU A 145 -12.27 -4.31 14.98
CA GLU A 145 -12.35 -3.69 16.31
C GLU A 145 -11.26 -4.23 17.25
N ASN A 146 -11.02 -5.55 17.26
CA ASN A 146 -9.93 -6.15 18.05
C ASN A 146 -8.54 -5.69 17.60
N VAL A 147 -8.31 -5.57 16.28
CA VAL A 147 -7.05 -5.04 15.74
C VAL A 147 -6.82 -3.59 16.22
N PHE A 148 -7.84 -2.74 16.15
CA PHE A 148 -7.73 -1.35 16.61
C PHE A 148 -7.57 -1.26 18.13
N LYS A 149 -8.25 -2.11 18.91
CA LYS A 149 -8.04 -2.20 20.37
C LYS A 149 -6.61 -2.61 20.72
N PHE A 150 -6.00 -3.55 19.98
CA PHE A 150 -4.59 -3.89 20.15
C PHE A 150 -3.65 -2.73 19.82
N TRP A 151 -3.94 -1.93 18.79
CA TRP A 151 -3.17 -0.72 18.51
C TRP A 151 -3.26 0.31 19.63
N CYS A 152 -4.37 0.32 20.37
CA CYS A 152 -4.57 1.17 21.55
C CYS A 152 -3.94 0.60 22.83
N SER A 153 -3.67 -0.70 22.88
CA SER A 153 -3.27 -1.37 24.11
C SER A 153 -1.81 -1.05 24.47
N SER A 154 -1.49 -1.28 25.75
CA SER A 154 -0.12 -1.29 26.24
C SER A 154 0.47 -2.71 26.25
N ASP A 155 -0.12 -3.66 25.52
CA ASP A 155 0.39 -5.03 25.46
C ASP A 155 1.77 -5.07 24.85
N GLU A 156 2.62 -5.96 25.34
CA GLU A 156 3.97 -6.13 24.81
C GLU A 156 3.93 -6.47 23.31
N PHE A 157 4.69 -5.73 22.51
CA PHE A 157 4.84 -5.98 21.08
C PHE A 157 6.25 -5.60 20.67
N ASP A 158 7.20 -6.52 20.89
CA ASP A 158 8.56 -6.36 20.40
C ASP A 158 8.62 -6.72 18.90
N VAL A 159 8.50 -5.70 18.07
CA VAL A 159 8.58 -5.85 16.62
C VAL A 159 10.00 -6.17 16.15
N CYS A 160 11.04 -5.77 16.91
CA CYS A 160 12.43 -6.09 16.60
C CYS A 160 12.68 -7.59 16.75
N ASP A 161 12.21 -8.20 17.85
CA ASP A 161 12.30 -9.65 18.04
C ASP A 161 11.51 -10.41 16.96
N CYS A 162 10.30 -9.94 16.64
CA CYS A 162 9.50 -10.51 15.57
C CYS A 162 10.23 -10.50 14.21
N TRP A 163 10.87 -9.37 13.89
CA TRP A 163 11.66 -9.20 12.68
C TRP A 163 12.87 -10.12 12.67
N ASP A 164 13.67 -10.13 13.74
CA ASP A 164 14.88 -10.96 13.83
C ASP A 164 14.56 -12.45 13.72
N ARG A 165 13.53 -12.92 14.44
CA ARG A 165 13.07 -14.32 14.38
C ARG A 165 12.66 -14.73 12.97
N ARG A 166 11.94 -13.87 12.24
CA ARG A 166 11.57 -14.14 10.84
C ARG A 166 12.80 -14.10 9.93
N MET A 167 13.72 -13.16 10.13
CA MET A 167 14.96 -13.07 9.36
C MET A 167 15.82 -14.33 9.52
N ARG A 168 16.01 -14.83 10.74
CA ARG A 168 16.72 -16.09 11.02
C ARG A 168 16.06 -17.26 10.31
N LYS A 169 14.73 -17.34 10.35
CA LYS A 169 13.96 -18.39 9.67
C LYS A 169 14.14 -18.33 8.14
N THR A 170 14.08 -17.14 7.55
CA THR A 170 14.17 -16.95 6.09
C THR A 170 15.59 -17.17 5.56
N LEU A 171 16.61 -16.65 6.25
CA LEU A 171 18.00 -16.76 5.81
C LEU A 171 18.65 -18.11 6.18
N GLY A 172 18.19 -18.75 7.25
CA GLY A 172 18.77 -19.98 7.78
C GLY A 172 20.27 -19.81 8.05
N ILE A 173 21.07 -20.69 7.44
CA ILE A 173 22.54 -20.69 7.58
C ILE A 173 23.17 -19.37 7.10
N ARG A 174 22.51 -18.63 6.19
CA ARG A 174 23.00 -17.35 5.67
C ARG A 174 22.78 -16.19 6.65
N TYR A 175 22.16 -16.40 7.80
CA TYR A 175 21.89 -15.33 8.76
C TYR A 175 23.18 -14.67 9.28
N ASP A 176 24.22 -15.47 9.58
CA ASP A 176 25.50 -14.95 10.06
C ASP A 176 26.25 -14.16 8.97
N THR A 177 25.91 -14.40 7.71
CA THR A 177 26.44 -13.70 6.52
C THR A 177 25.38 -12.84 5.82
N LYS A 178 24.36 -12.38 6.56
CA LYS A 178 23.15 -11.72 6.02
C LYS A 178 23.45 -10.51 5.13
N MET A 179 24.52 -9.76 5.43
CA MET A 179 24.92 -8.59 4.65
C MET A 179 25.22 -8.94 3.19
N GLY A 180 25.96 -10.02 2.95
CA GLY A 180 26.23 -10.49 1.58
C GLY A 180 24.98 -11.00 0.88
N ALA A 181 24.03 -11.60 1.61
CA ALA A 181 22.75 -12.00 1.05
C ALA A 181 21.90 -10.78 0.63
N PHE A 182 21.92 -9.70 1.43
CA PHE A 182 21.19 -8.46 1.11
C PHE A 182 21.76 -7.81 -0.15
N GLU A 183 23.08 -7.63 -0.21
CA GLU A 183 23.75 -7.05 -1.37
C GLU A 183 23.48 -7.84 -2.65
N TRP A 184 23.53 -9.18 -2.55
CA TRP A 184 23.23 -10.06 -3.68
C TRP A 184 21.78 -9.93 -4.16
N ASP A 185 20.80 -9.96 -3.24
CA ASP A 185 19.38 -9.82 -3.60
C ASP A 185 19.10 -8.46 -4.26
N LEU A 186 19.74 -7.38 -3.78
CA LEU A 186 19.59 -6.04 -4.37
C LEU A 186 20.16 -5.99 -5.79
N HIS A 187 21.45 -6.30 -5.97
CA HIS A 187 22.12 -6.07 -7.25
C HIS A 187 21.73 -7.10 -8.31
N MET A 188 21.55 -8.37 -7.93
CA MET A 188 21.28 -9.43 -8.91
C MET A 188 19.80 -9.58 -9.22
N ARG A 189 18.90 -9.21 -8.30
CA ARG A 189 17.46 -9.37 -8.50
C ARG A 189 16.72 -8.05 -8.58
N PHE A 190 16.86 -7.19 -7.58
CA PHE A 190 16.03 -5.99 -7.52
C PHE A 190 16.42 -4.99 -8.61
N HIS A 191 17.71 -4.74 -8.81
CA HIS A 191 18.21 -3.83 -9.85
C HIS A 191 17.99 -4.36 -11.27
N SER A 192 18.02 -5.67 -11.48
CA SER A 192 17.83 -6.27 -12.81
C SER A 192 16.39 -6.15 -13.33
N VAL A 193 15.42 -5.91 -12.45
CA VAL A 193 14.00 -5.71 -12.78
C VAL A 193 13.53 -4.27 -12.62
N GLY A 194 14.44 -3.30 -12.67
CA GLY A 194 14.09 -1.87 -12.65
C GLY A 194 14.11 -1.20 -11.27
N GLY A 195 14.51 -1.91 -10.21
CA GLY A 195 14.66 -1.36 -8.85
C GLY A 195 15.91 -0.50 -8.62
N MET A 196 16.54 0.03 -9.68
CA MET A 196 17.84 0.75 -9.59
C MET A 196 17.80 2.03 -8.74
N GLN A 197 16.61 2.60 -8.51
CA GLN A 197 16.43 3.78 -7.67
C GLN A 197 16.72 3.48 -6.18
N VAL A 198 16.60 2.22 -5.75
CA VAL A 198 16.88 1.81 -4.38
C VAL A 198 18.38 1.66 -4.19
N CYS A 199 18.95 2.50 -3.33
CA CYS A 199 20.39 2.51 -3.02
C CYS A 199 20.77 1.35 -2.08
N THR A 200 22.03 0.89 -2.17
CA THR A 200 22.55 -0.18 -1.31
C THR A 200 22.43 0.15 0.17
N GLN A 201 22.70 1.40 0.55
CA GLN A 201 22.69 1.81 1.94
C GLN A 201 21.27 1.77 2.55
N GLU A 202 20.25 2.22 1.81
CA GLU A 202 18.85 2.20 2.31
C GLU A 202 18.29 0.78 2.34
N TYR A 203 18.55 -0.02 1.29
CA TYR A 203 18.07 -1.40 1.24
C TYR A 203 18.69 -2.27 2.33
N THR A 204 20.02 -2.19 2.51
CA THR A 204 20.72 -2.96 3.53
C THR A 204 20.34 -2.51 4.93
N HIS A 205 20.16 -1.20 5.16
CA HIS A 205 19.63 -0.70 6.42
C HIS A 205 18.24 -1.29 6.71
N TRP A 206 17.31 -1.16 5.77
CA TRP A 206 15.95 -1.69 5.92
C TRP A 206 15.92 -3.21 6.14
N ARG A 207 16.68 -3.99 5.35
CA ARG A 207 16.77 -5.45 5.53
C ARG A 207 17.29 -5.81 6.92
N ALA A 208 18.24 -5.05 7.46
CA ALA A 208 18.81 -5.29 8.77
C ALA A 208 17.88 -4.88 9.92
N THR A 209 17.17 -3.75 9.77
CA THR A 209 16.47 -3.08 10.89
C THR A 209 14.95 -3.00 10.74
N GLY A 210 14.38 -3.37 9.60
CA GLY A 210 12.96 -3.19 9.27
C GLY A 210 12.50 -1.73 9.19
N VAL A 211 13.42 -0.76 9.13
CA VAL A 211 13.12 0.67 8.99
C VAL A 211 13.51 1.11 7.58
N ALA A 212 12.53 1.44 6.74
CA ALA A 212 12.73 1.76 5.33
C ALA A 212 13.10 3.23 5.12
N PHE A 213 12.37 4.12 5.78
CA PHE A 213 12.46 5.56 5.56
C PHE A 213 13.10 6.24 6.77
N VAL A 214 14.22 6.91 6.53
CA VAL A 214 15.04 7.54 7.59
C VAL A 214 15.45 8.95 7.20
N TRP A 215 15.32 9.87 8.15
CA TRP A 215 15.79 11.25 8.08
C TRP A 215 16.89 11.49 9.12
N LEU A 216 17.78 12.46 8.86
CA LEU A 216 18.90 12.77 9.76
C LEU A 216 18.45 13.14 11.18
N GLU A 217 17.29 13.79 11.29
CA GLU A 217 16.77 14.33 12.55
C GLU A 217 15.85 13.35 13.31
N SER A 218 15.71 12.11 12.82
CA SER A 218 14.73 11.16 13.36
C SER A 218 15.39 9.98 14.07
N GLU A 219 15.02 9.80 15.34
CA GLU A 219 15.29 8.57 16.09
C GLU A 219 13.98 7.79 16.32
N VAL A 220 13.97 6.55 15.87
CA VAL A 220 12.82 5.64 16.01
C VAL A 220 13.04 4.72 17.21
N SER A 221 11.98 4.50 17.99
CA SER A 221 12.10 3.75 19.24
C SER A 221 10.83 3.02 19.66
N LYS A 222 9.73 3.20 18.93
CA LYS A 222 8.43 2.60 19.25
C LYS A 222 8.01 1.63 18.16
N SER A 223 7.48 0.49 18.56
CA SER A 223 6.89 -0.47 17.63
C SER A 223 5.72 0.15 16.87
N ASN A 224 5.76 0.04 15.55
CA ASN A 224 4.63 0.33 14.72
C ASN A 224 3.61 -0.81 14.83
N ARG A 225 2.64 -0.64 15.75
CA ARG A 225 1.60 -1.64 16.03
C ARG A 225 0.75 -1.99 14.81
N SER A 226 0.73 -1.15 13.76
CA SER A 226 -0.01 -1.45 12.53
C SER A 226 0.59 -2.61 11.72
N PHE A 227 1.77 -3.12 12.10
CA PHE A 227 2.40 -4.27 11.48
C PHE A 227 2.08 -5.61 12.15
N VAL A 228 1.17 -5.63 13.12
CA VAL A 228 0.77 -6.86 13.80
C VAL A 228 0.09 -7.85 12.86
N SER A 229 0.25 -9.14 13.16
CA SER A 229 -0.40 -10.27 12.50
C SER A 229 -1.31 -11.00 13.46
N ALA A 230 -2.52 -11.36 13.00
CA ALA A 230 -3.44 -12.29 13.66
C ALA A 230 -3.68 -11.96 15.14
N VAL A 231 -4.44 -10.89 15.40
CA VAL A 231 -4.78 -10.44 16.75
C VAL A 231 -5.89 -11.31 17.35
N ILE A 232 -5.64 -11.88 18.52
CA ILE A 232 -6.58 -12.78 19.21
C ILE A 232 -6.86 -12.21 20.61
N PRO A 233 -8.12 -11.92 20.98
CA PRO A 233 -8.45 -11.47 22.32
C PRO A 233 -8.14 -12.58 23.35
N ASN A 234 -7.51 -12.21 24.46
CA ASN A 234 -7.13 -13.10 25.56
C ASN A 234 -7.43 -12.43 26.92
N GLY A 235 -8.71 -12.37 27.28
CA GLY A 235 -9.17 -11.64 28.46
C GLY A 235 -9.04 -10.13 28.24
N GLU A 236 -8.32 -9.45 29.15
CA GLU A 236 -8.03 -8.01 29.04
C GLU A 236 -6.85 -7.69 28.11
N LYS A 237 -6.07 -8.71 27.72
CA LYS A 237 -4.91 -8.57 26.84
C LYS A 237 -5.18 -9.16 25.45
N PHE A 238 -4.25 -8.95 24.53
CA PHE A 238 -4.27 -9.57 23.22
C PHE A 238 -3.06 -10.49 23.01
N ALA A 239 -3.30 -11.63 22.37
CA ALA A 239 -2.25 -12.46 21.76
C ALA A 239 -2.12 -12.11 20.28
N HIS A 240 -0.95 -12.34 19.69
CA HIS A 240 -0.71 -12.10 18.27
C HIS A 240 0.32 -13.06 17.67
N CYS A 241 0.33 -13.20 16.35
CA CYS A 241 1.33 -13.98 15.62
C CYS A 241 2.61 -13.21 15.24
N GLY A 242 2.73 -11.93 15.64
CA GLY A 242 3.94 -11.13 15.49
C GLY A 242 3.87 -10.18 14.28
N TYR A 243 4.98 -10.04 13.55
CA TYR A 243 5.10 -9.13 12.41
C TYR A 243 4.52 -9.71 11.11
N LEU A 244 3.55 -9.01 10.51
CA LEU A 244 3.07 -9.24 9.16
C LEU A 244 3.67 -8.17 8.23
N GLY A 245 4.29 -8.59 7.15
CA GLY A 245 4.95 -7.66 6.22
C GLY A 245 6.02 -8.39 5.42
N ASP A 246 6.37 -7.79 4.28
CA ASP A 246 7.46 -8.27 3.47
C ASP A 246 8.80 -7.89 4.13
N MET A 247 9.82 -8.71 3.86
CA MET A 247 11.17 -8.56 4.36
C MET A 247 12.20 -8.65 3.23
N GLU A 248 11.80 -8.85 1.97
CA GLU A 248 12.71 -8.96 0.83
C GLU A 248 12.70 -7.75 -0.09
N THR A 249 11.55 -7.32 -0.59
CA THR A 249 11.44 -6.24 -1.59
C THR A 249 11.38 -4.86 -0.94
N GLY A 250 10.61 -4.75 0.15
CA GLY A 250 10.41 -3.52 0.89
C GLY A 250 9.41 -2.56 0.25
N PRO A 251 9.07 -1.47 0.94
CA PRO A 251 8.00 -0.55 0.57
C PRO A 251 8.39 0.46 -0.52
N PHE A 252 9.51 0.27 -1.20
CA PHE A 252 10.09 1.24 -2.13
C PHE A 252 9.40 1.24 -3.49
N VAL A 253 8.90 0.09 -3.95
CA VAL A 253 8.40 -0.10 -5.32
C VAL A 253 7.21 0.80 -5.62
N THR A 254 6.33 0.97 -4.65
CA THR A 254 5.03 1.62 -4.81
C THR A 254 5.11 3.11 -5.17
N TYR A 255 6.01 3.84 -4.52
CA TYR A 255 6.10 5.31 -4.63
C TYR A 255 7.52 5.82 -4.93
N GLY A 256 8.52 4.94 -4.93
CA GLY A 256 9.93 5.32 -4.86
C GLY A 256 10.75 4.97 -6.09
N LEU A 257 10.14 4.44 -7.16
CA LEU A 257 10.86 4.07 -8.40
C LEU A 257 10.69 5.07 -9.53
N ASP A 258 9.52 5.69 -9.65
CA ASP A 258 9.18 6.69 -10.66
C ASP A 258 8.99 8.06 -10.01
N CYS A 259 9.17 9.13 -10.79
CA CYS A 259 8.98 10.51 -10.34
C CYS A 259 8.68 11.36 -11.58
N GLU A 260 7.69 12.25 -11.49
CA GLU A 260 7.41 13.20 -12.59
C GLU A 260 8.52 14.24 -12.74
N ASP A 261 9.26 14.52 -11.66
CA ASP A 261 10.45 15.38 -11.70
C ASP A 261 11.70 14.53 -12.02
N PRO A 262 12.29 14.68 -13.23
CA PRO A 262 13.45 13.89 -13.63
C PRO A 262 14.70 14.17 -12.81
N GLU A 263 14.79 15.31 -12.10
CA GLU A 263 15.94 15.60 -11.23
C GLU A 263 16.06 14.57 -10.11
N TYR A 264 14.93 14.07 -9.59
CA TYR A 264 14.87 13.06 -8.54
C TYR A 264 15.36 11.68 -9.00
N LEU A 265 15.35 11.41 -10.31
CA LEU A 265 15.83 10.17 -10.91
C LEU A 265 17.24 10.33 -11.51
N ARG A 266 17.88 11.48 -11.30
CA ARG A 266 19.21 11.76 -11.86
C ARG A 266 20.25 10.85 -11.25
N ARG A 267 21.08 10.27 -12.12
CA ARG A 267 22.23 9.46 -11.74
C ARG A 267 23.53 10.12 -12.21
N SER A 268 24.57 10.04 -11.39
CA SER A 268 25.92 10.50 -11.72
C SER A 268 26.92 9.47 -11.25
N ASN A 269 27.84 9.06 -12.13
CA ASN A 269 28.86 8.04 -11.85
C ASN A 269 28.29 6.73 -11.28
N GLY A 270 27.12 6.30 -11.77
CA GLY A 270 26.43 5.08 -11.32
C GLY A 270 25.66 5.22 -9.99
N LEU A 271 25.72 6.39 -9.35
CA LEU A 271 25.07 6.68 -8.08
C LEU A 271 23.82 7.54 -8.29
N ASN A 272 22.80 7.32 -7.46
CA ASN A 272 21.57 8.11 -7.49
C ASN A 272 21.78 9.41 -6.69
N ALA A 273 21.33 10.55 -7.22
CA ALA A 273 21.39 11.82 -6.50
C ALA A 273 20.45 11.83 -5.28
N HIS A 274 19.29 11.18 -5.43
CA HIS A 274 18.26 11.04 -4.42
C HIS A 274 18.02 9.56 -4.11
N ARG A 275 17.66 9.24 -2.86
CA ARG A 275 17.31 7.88 -2.44
C ARG A 275 15.88 7.54 -2.86
N ALA A 276 15.49 6.26 -2.87
CA ALA A 276 14.08 5.88 -3.05
C ALA A 276 13.18 6.49 -1.95
N THR A 277 13.74 6.70 -0.75
CA THR A 277 13.10 7.47 0.34
C THR A 277 12.71 8.90 -0.11
N ASP A 278 13.63 9.60 -0.77
CA ASP A 278 13.44 11.01 -1.14
C ASP A 278 12.44 11.12 -2.31
N VAL A 279 12.49 10.18 -3.26
CA VAL A 279 11.49 10.03 -4.34
C VAL A 279 10.10 9.76 -3.76
N THR A 280 10.00 8.84 -2.80
CA THR A 280 8.73 8.53 -2.11
C THR A 280 8.18 9.76 -1.40
N GLU A 281 9.02 10.50 -0.67
CA GLU A 281 8.61 11.73 0.02
C GLU A 281 8.12 12.79 -0.98
N ARG A 282 8.80 12.96 -2.12
CA ARG A 282 8.38 13.89 -3.18
C ARG A 282 7.01 13.50 -3.74
N ASN A 283 6.83 12.24 -4.16
CA ASN A 283 5.59 11.79 -4.79
C ASN A 283 4.39 11.84 -3.85
N LEU A 284 4.58 11.45 -2.59
CA LEU A 284 3.51 11.55 -1.59
C LEU A 284 3.16 13.00 -1.26
N ARG A 285 4.14 13.91 -1.19
CA ARG A 285 3.88 15.36 -1.05
C ARG A 285 3.05 15.87 -2.22
N GLN A 286 3.40 15.47 -3.44
CA GLN A 286 2.63 15.80 -4.63
C GLN A 286 1.20 15.29 -4.48
N TYR A 287 1.00 13.99 -4.22
CA TYR A 287 -0.34 13.42 -4.11
C TYR A 287 -1.18 14.14 -3.04
N PHE A 288 -0.62 14.38 -1.86
CA PHE A 288 -1.37 14.99 -0.77
C PHE A 288 -1.69 16.47 -1.01
N TYR A 289 -0.82 17.19 -1.73
CA TYR A 289 -1.09 18.57 -2.14
C TYR A 289 -2.18 18.61 -3.22
N GLU A 290 -2.04 17.79 -4.26
CA GLU A 290 -2.96 17.77 -5.40
C GLU A 290 -4.37 17.34 -4.97
N ILE A 291 -4.50 16.37 -4.05
CA ILE A 291 -5.81 15.99 -3.47
C ILE A 291 -6.45 17.16 -2.71
N GLN A 292 -5.66 17.95 -2.00
CA GLN A 292 -6.19 19.01 -1.14
C GLN A 292 -6.57 20.26 -1.93
N ASN A 293 -5.77 20.61 -2.94
CA ASN A 293 -5.87 21.89 -3.64
C ASN A 293 -6.45 21.77 -5.06
N ASN A 294 -6.51 20.57 -5.64
CA ASN A 294 -6.87 20.33 -7.05
C ASN A 294 -6.02 21.14 -8.04
N GLU A 295 -4.76 21.34 -7.70
CA GLU A 295 -3.79 22.13 -8.47
C GLU A 295 -2.46 21.40 -8.56
N GLU A 296 -1.69 21.70 -9.61
CA GLU A 296 -0.36 21.14 -9.80
C GLU A 296 0.57 21.45 -8.63
N TYR A 297 1.25 20.42 -8.14
CA TYR A 297 2.24 20.59 -7.08
C TYR A 297 3.57 21.09 -7.63
N VAL A 298 3.91 22.34 -7.29
CA VAL A 298 5.24 22.89 -7.55
C VAL A 298 6.15 22.57 -6.37
N HIS A 299 7.14 21.69 -6.59
CA HIS A 299 8.05 21.31 -5.53
C HIS A 299 8.98 22.48 -5.16
N GLN A 300 8.90 22.90 -3.89
CA GLN A 300 9.85 23.83 -3.32
C GLN A 300 10.97 23.04 -2.64
N LYS A 301 12.19 23.14 -3.17
CA LYS A 301 13.38 22.54 -2.52
C LYS A 301 13.56 23.18 -1.16
N ILE A 302 13.46 22.37 -0.11
CA ILE A 302 13.63 22.81 1.29
C ILE A 302 15.12 22.79 1.68
N SER A 303 15.93 21.99 0.99
CA SER A 303 17.38 21.89 1.24
C SER A 303 18.13 21.52 -0.04
N ASP A 304 19.34 22.05 -0.20
CA ASP A 304 20.27 21.65 -1.26
C ASP A 304 21.03 20.33 -0.97
N ILE A 305 20.77 19.71 0.19
CA ILE A 305 21.46 18.51 0.63
C ILE A 305 20.89 17.29 -0.09
N ASN A 306 21.66 16.75 -1.03
CA ASN A 306 21.36 15.50 -1.71
C ASN A 306 21.88 14.31 -0.88
N MET A 307 20.97 13.63 -0.18
CA MET A 307 21.27 12.50 0.71
C MET A 307 21.47 11.17 -0.03
N GLY A 308 21.55 11.17 -1.37
CA GLY A 308 21.70 9.97 -2.19
C GLY A 308 22.80 9.01 -1.73
N HIS A 309 23.89 9.54 -1.16
CA HIS A 309 25.02 8.77 -0.62
C HIS A 309 25.14 8.85 0.92
N ALA A 310 24.03 8.91 1.64
CA ALA A 310 24.05 8.87 3.10
C ALA A 310 24.57 7.52 3.61
N THR A 311 25.46 7.54 4.60
CA THR A 311 25.83 6.34 5.37
C THR A 311 24.85 6.18 6.52
N PHE A 312 24.14 5.06 6.56
CA PHE A 312 23.28 4.73 7.70
C PHE A 312 24.08 3.93 8.72
N VAL A 313 24.12 4.41 9.95
CA VAL A 313 24.70 3.64 11.05
C VAL A 313 23.81 2.43 11.31
N GLN A 314 24.38 1.23 11.21
CA GLN A 314 23.69 -0.02 11.54
C GLN A 314 23.78 -0.28 13.04
N THR A 315 23.11 0.54 13.84
CA THR A 315 22.97 0.29 15.28
C THR A 315 21.89 -0.77 15.50
N GLU A 316 22.05 -1.62 16.51
CA GLU A 316 20.96 -2.48 16.98
C GLU A 316 19.81 -1.61 17.50
N LEU A 317 18.79 -1.42 16.67
CA LEU A 317 17.57 -0.73 17.09
C LEU A 317 16.79 -1.61 18.05
N LYS A 318 16.35 -1.03 19.16
CA LYS A 318 15.54 -1.70 20.17
C LYS A 318 14.27 -0.91 20.42
N VAL A 319 13.21 -1.63 20.76
CA VAL A 319 12.00 -1.00 21.29
C VAL A 319 12.35 -0.40 22.64
N ILE A 320 12.19 0.91 22.79
CA ILE A 320 12.42 1.59 24.06
C ILE A 320 11.06 1.82 24.70
N GLU A 321 10.78 1.09 25.78
CA GLU A 321 9.64 1.40 26.62
C GLU A 321 9.90 2.72 27.36
N SER A 322 8.98 3.67 27.19
CA SER A 322 8.98 4.90 27.99
C SER A 322 7.75 4.79 28.87
N LYS A 323 7.90 4.98 30.19
CA LYS A 323 6.76 5.07 31.11
C LYS A 323 5.73 6.02 30.51
N GLU A 324 4.53 5.53 30.21
CA GLU A 324 3.50 6.36 29.59
C GLU A 324 3.21 7.55 30.51
N VAL A 325 3.62 8.75 30.10
CA VAL A 325 3.35 9.97 30.86
C VAL A 325 1.93 10.42 30.51
N GLY A 326 0.96 9.86 31.24
CA GLY A 326 -0.44 10.28 31.26
C GLY A 326 -1.35 9.66 30.20
N GLU A 327 -2.65 9.61 30.52
CA GLU A 327 -3.70 9.22 29.58
C GLU A 327 -3.63 10.07 28.31
N VAL A 328 -3.64 9.40 27.16
CA VAL A 328 -3.80 10.08 25.87
C VAL A 328 -5.21 10.67 25.84
N LYS A 329 -5.31 11.99 25.99
CA LYS A 329 -6.60 12.69 25.89
C LYS A 329 -7.27 12.35 24.55
N LYS A 330 -8.47 11.76 24.61
CA LYS A 330 -9.31 11.50 23.44
C LYS A 330 -9.73 12.83 22.82
N LYS A 331 -8.96 13.31 21.84
CA LYS A 331 -9.33 14.46 21.01
C LYS A 331 -10.03 13.91 19.78
N LYS A 332 -11.27 14.34 19.52
CA LYS A 332 -11.97 14.02 18.28
C LYS A 332 -11.18 14.61 17.11
N SER A 333 -10.97 13.81 16.07
CA SER A 333 -10.28 14.29 14.88
C SER A 333 -11.20 15.22 14.09
N LYS A 334 -10.60 16.08 13.29
CA LYS A 334 -11.35 16.83 12.29
C LYS A 334 -11.82 15.89 11.20
N LYS A 335 -12.86 16.33 10.50
CA LYS A 335 -13.33 15.68 9.27
C LYS A 335 -12.19 15.69 8.24
N CYS A 336 -11.95 14.55 7.60
CA CYS A 336 -11.00 14.43 6.50
C CYS A 336 -11.41 15.33 5.31
N VAL A 337 -10.43 15.65 4.47
CA VAL A 337 -10.66 16.34 3.19
C VAL A 337 -11.75 15.59 2.41
N ASN A 338 -12.75 16.33 1.95
CA ASN A 338 -13.87 15.75 1.23
C ASN A 338 -13.42 15.37 -0.19
N LEU A 339 -13.67 14.13 -0.58
CA LEU A 339 -13.42 13.67 -1.95
C LEU A 339 -14.73 13.75 -2.74
N GLU A 340 -14.95 14.88 -3.42
CA GLU A 340 -16.17 15.08 -4.21
C GLU A 340 -16.31 14.01 -5.30
N ASN A 341 -17.48 13.39 -5.44
CA ASN A 341 -17.77 12.32 -6.38
C ASN A 341 -16.81 11.11 -6.31
N VAL A 342 -16.22 10.84 -5.15
CA VAL A 342 -15.41 9.63 -4.92
C VAL A 342 -15.95 8.83 -3.74
N GLU A 343 -16.18 7.54 -3.96
CA GLU A 343 -16.54 6.59 -2.91
C GLU A 343 -15.55 5.43 -2.86
N ILE A 344 -15.19 4.99 -1.66
CA ILE A 344 -14.27 3.88 -1.40
C ILE A 344 -15.01 2.84 -0.56
N ASN A 345 -15.34 1.72 -1.18
CA ASN A 345 -16.16 0.66 -0.61
C ASN A 345 -15.28 -0.55 -0.29
N PHE A 346 -15.03 -0.82 1.00
CA PHE A 346 -14.36 -2.06 1.41
C PHE A 346 -15.38 -3.19 1.48
N MET A 347 -15.10 -4.29 0.78
CA MET A 347 -16.00 -5.42 0.64
C MET A 347 -15.39 -6.72 1.16
N SER A 348 -16.24 -7.60 1.72
CA SER A 348 -15.82 -8.94 2.11
C SER A 348 -15.38 -9.78 0.92
N THR A 349 -14.36 -10.63 1.09
CA THR A 349 -13.91 -11.62 0.09
C THR A 349 -15.00 -12.56 -0.40
N SER A 350 -16.03 -12.78 0.42
CA SER A 350 -17.17 -13.60 0.00
C SER A 350 -17.96 -13.00 -1.18
N ASN A 351 -17.86 -11.68 -1.41
CA ASN A 351 -18.52 -11.04 -2.54
C ASN A 351 -17.99 -11.56 -3.90
N LEU A 352 -16.72 -11.99 -3.98
CA LEU A 352 -16.17 -12.60 -5.20
C LEU A 352 -17.00 -13.78 -5.68
N LYS A 353 -17.49 -14.62 -4.76
CA LYS A 353 -18.36 -15.76 -5.08
C LYS A 353 -19.79 -15.34 -5.37
N LEU A 354 -20.26 -14.28 -4.69
CA LEU A 354 -21.62 -13.77 -4.85
C LEU A 354 -21.83 -13.02 -6.16
N PHE A 355 -20.76 -12.50 -6.77
CA PHE A 355 -20.82 -11.84 -8.06
C PHE A 355 -21.48 -12.68 -9.14
N ARG A 356 -21.28 -14.01 -9.15
CA ARG A 356 -21.95 -14.94 -10.08
C ARG A 356 -23.49 -14.90 -9.99
N HIS A 357 -24.04 -14.56 -8.82
CA HIS A 357 -25.47 -14.69 -8.53
C HIS A 357 -26.18 -13.34 -8.38
N LYS A 358 -25.43 -12.25 -8.23
CA LYS A 358 -25.99 -10.91 -8.03
C LYS A 358 -25.98 -10.15 -9.36
N GLU A 359 -27.14 -10.12 -10.01
CA GLU A 359 -27.33 -9.46 -11.31
C GLU A 359 -26.92 -7.98 -11.31
N ASN A 360 -27.01 -7.30 -10.16
CA ASN A 360 -26.59 -5.90 -10.00
C ASN A 360 -25.11 -5.65 -10.35
N TYR A 361 -24.25 -6.68 -10.32
CA TYR A 361 -22.83 -6.58 -10.66
C TYR A 361 -22.52 -6.99 -12.11
N HIS A 362 -23.51 -7.43 -12.89
CA HIS A 362 -23.29 -7.77 -14.29
C HIS A 362 -23.03 -6.50 -15.09
N ASN A 363 -21.99 -6.51 -15.95
CA ASN A 363 -21.59 -5.34 -16.74
C ASN A 363 -21.33 -4.06 -15.91
N PHE A 364 -20.91 -4.22 -14.65
CA PHE A 364 -20.86 -3.12 -13.69
C PHE A 364 -19.49 -2.45 -13.58
N PHE A 365 -18.40 -3.23 -13.62
CA PHE A 365 -17.05 -2.71 -13.37
C PHE A 365 -16.37 -2.30 -14.66
N ASN A 366 -15.96 -1.03 -14.74
CA ASN A 366 -15.21 -0.51 -15.89
C ASN A 366 -13.74 -0.91 -15.83
N LEU A 367 -13.17 -0.97 -14.61
CA LEU A 367 -11.81 -1.47 -14.39
C LEU A 367 -11.83 -2.56 -13.31
N ILE A 368 -11.10 -3.63 -13.56
CA ILE A 368 -10.86 -4.71 -12.61
C ILE A 368 -9.35 -4.88 -12.44
N TYR A 369 -8.87 -4.71 -11.22
CA TYR A 369 -7.48 -4.93 -10.83
C TYR A 369 -7.36 -6.18 -9.97
N PHE A 370 -6.43 -7.07 -10.31
CA PHE A 370 -6.06 -8.24 -9.52
C PHE A 370 -4.61 -8.16 -9.05
N GLY A 371 -4.42 -8.14 -7.73
CA GLY A 371 -3.13 -8.34 -7.11
C GLY A 371 -2.61 -9.75 -7.35
N SER A 372 -1.30 -9.87 -7.52
CA SER A 372 -0.63 -11.09 -7.96
C SER A 372 -0.88 -12.28 -7.02
N THR A 373 -0.98 -12.02 -5.72
CA THR A 373 -1.24 -13.02 -4.67
C THR A 373 -2.70 -13.47 -4.59
N TYR A 374 -3.61 -12.76 -5.28
CA TYR A 374 -5.04 -13.03 -5.30
C TYR A 374 -5.50 -13.74 -6.57
N LEU A 375 -4.60 -14.03 -7.51
CA LEU A 375 -4.92 -14.77 -8.74
C LEU A 375 -5.58 -16.14 -8.44
N LYS A 376 -5.35 -16.73 -7.26
CA LYS A 376 -6.05 -17.95 -6.82
C LYS A 376 -7.59 -17.80 -6.71
N TYR A 377 -8.10 -16.58 -6.51
CA TYR A 377 -9.53 -16.28 -6.48
C TYR A 377 -10.09 -15.83 -7.84
N PHE A 378 -9.25 -15.75 -8.86
CA PHE A 378 -9.64 -15.34 -10.19
C PHE A 378 -10.40 -16.47 -10.91
N GLU A 379 -11.63 -16.17 -11.32
CA GLU A 379 -12.52 -17.04 -12.12
C GLU A 379 -12.90 -16.27 -13.41
N GLY A 380 -12.33 -16.67 -14.55
CA GLY A 380 -12.41 -15.88 -15.79
C GLY A 380 -13.84 -15.63 -16.29
N ASP A 381 -14.73 -16.62 -16.17
CA ASP A 381 -16.15 -16.50 -16.53
C ASP A 381 -16.89 -15.45 -15.68
N VAL A 382 -16.58 -15.38 -14.38
CA VAL A 382 -17.15 -14.38 -13.47
C VAL A 382 -16.61 -12.99 -13.79
N ILE A 383 -15.31 -12.88 -14.09
CA ILE A 383 -14.67 -11.61 -14.46
C ILE A 383 -15.25 -11.06 -15.76
N GLU A 384 -15.40 -11.90 -16.78
CA GLU A 384 -16.05 -11.50 -18.04
C GLU A 384 -17.50 -11.05 -17.78
N MET A 385 -18.24 -11.73 -16.90
CA MET A 385 -19.62 -11.39 -16.59
C MET A 385 -19.77 -10.02 -15.91
N ILE A 386 -18.92 -9.70 -14.94
CA ILE A 386 -19.02 -8.45 -14.17
C ILE A 386 -18.37 -7.24 -14.84
N ALA A 387 -17.45 -7.45 -15.78
CA ALA A 387 -16.81 -6.37 -16.52
C ALA A 387 -17.82 -5.67 -17.43
N SER A 388 -17.80 -4.34 -17.48
CA SER A 388 -18.58 -3.56 -18.44
C SER A 388 -18.13 -3.84 -19.87
N GLU A 389 -18.91 -3.38 -20.85
CA GLU A 389 -18.44 -3.33 -22.24
C GLU A 389 -17.15 -2.50 -22.32
N LYS A 390 -16.16 -3.01 -23.08
CA LYS A 390 -14.82 -2.43 -23.21
C LYS A 390 -14.10 -2.19 -21.86
N GLY A 391 -14.43 -2.97 -20.83
CA GLY A 391 -13.80 -2.89 -19.51
C GLY A 391 -12.32 -3.26 -19.53
N LEU A 392 -11.52 -2.65 -18.66
CA LEU A 392 -10.09 -2.92 -18.54
C LEU A 392 -9.81 -3.90 -17.41
N LEU A 393 -9.08 -4.97 -17.70
CA LEU A 393 -8.54 -5.90 -16.71
C LEU A 393 -7.03 -5.68 -16.56
N LEU A 394 -6.60 -5.41 -15.33
CA LEU A 394 -5.21 -5.28 -14.93
C LEU A 394 -4.83 -6.40 -13.98
N ILE A 395 -3.76 -7.12 -14.27
CA ILE A 395 -3.20 -8.15 -13.38
C ILE A 395 -1.79 -7.73 -12.98
N GLU A 396 -1.57 -7.60 -11.68
CA GLU A 396 -0.27 -7.31 -11.08
C GLU A 396 0.72 -8.46 -11.33
N ASN A 397 1.91 -8.14 -11.81
CA ASN A 397 2.97 -9.13 -12.00
C ASN A 397 3.77 -9.36 -10.70
N GLN A 398 4.45 -10.51 -10.62
CA GLN A 398 5.31 -10.91 -9.49
C GLN A 398 6.79 -10.55 -9.69
N MET A 399 7.09 -9.70 -10.67
CA MET A 399 8.46 -9.30 -11.03
C MET A 399 9.29 -8.84 -9.83
N PHE A 400 8.69 -8.04 -8.94
CA PHE A 400 9.38 -7.52 -7.76
C PHE A 400 9.35 -8.47 -6.55
N VAL A 401 8.83 -9.70 -6.69
CA VAL A 401 8.97 -10.73 -5.65
C VAL A 401 10.36 -11.31 -5.73
N LEU A 402 11.29 -10.76 -4.94
CA LEU A 402 12.71 -11.08 -5.10
C LEU A 402 13.01 -12.57 -4.90
N SER A 403 12.25 -13.32 -4.12
CA SER A 403 12.45 -14.77 -3.99
C SER A 403 12.21 -15.56 -5.29
N HIS A 404 11.40 -15.05 -6.21
CA HIS A 404 11.07 -15.73 -7.46
C HIS A 404 12.26 -15.72 -8.45
N ARG A 405 12.35 -16.77 -9.26
CA ARG A 405 13.25 -16.87 -10.42
C ARG A 405 12.42 -16.85 -11.69
N ASP A 406 13.11 -16.78 -12.83
CA ASP A 406 12.54 -16.90 -14.16
C ASP A 406 11.53 -18.05 -14.27
N LYS A 407 11.84 -19.23 -13.71
CA LYS A 407 10.93 -20.37 -13.71
C LYS A 407 9.61 -20.06 -12.99
N GLN A 408 9.65 -19.48 -11.79
CA GLN A 408 8.43 -19.13 -11.04
C GLN A 408 7.63 -18.03 -11.75
N LEU A 409 8.31 -17.06 -12.37
CA LEU A 409 7.67 -16.01 -13.16
C LEU A 409 6.97 -16.62 -14.39
N GLU A 410 7.63 -17.53 -15.10
CA GLU A 410 7.05 -18.25 -16.25
C GLU A 410 5.88 -19.15 -15.83
N GLU A 411 5.97 -19.82 -14.68
CA GLU A 411 4.86 -20.61 -14.11
C GLU A 411 3.67 -19.71 -13.74
N PHE A 412 3.92 -18.53 -13.16
CA PHE A 412 2.88 -17.53 -12.90
C PHE A 412 2.22 -17.07 -14.21
N GLY A 413 3.01 -16.76 -15.23
CA GLY A 413 2.51 -16.37 -16.55
C GLY A 413 1.62 -17.45 -17.18
N LYS A 414 2.02 -18.74 -17.09
CA LYS A 414 1.22 -19.87 -17.58
C LYS A 414 -0.11 -20.01 -16.83
N ASN A 415 -0.09 -20.01 -15.50
CA ASN A 415 -1.29 -20.09 -14.67
C ASN A 415 -2.24 -18.90 -14.93
N MET A 416 -1.70 -17.71 -15.15
CA MET A 416 -2.49 -16.54 -15.54
C MET A 416 -3.15 -16.76 -16.91
N GLN A 417 -2.42 -17.25 -17.90
CA GLN A 417 -2.98 -17.53 -19.23
C GLN A 417 -4.08 -18.61 -19.19
N GLU A 418 -3.87 -19.72 -18.48
CA GLU A 418 -4.88 -20.78 -18.28
C GLU A 418 -6.19 -20.23 -17.71
N LYS A 419 -6.09 -19.31 -16.73
CA LYS A 419 -7.26 -18.64 -16.15
C LYS A 419 -7.95 -17.67 -17.10
N LEU A 420 -7.17 -17.02 -17.96
CA LEU A 420 -7.66 -16.08 -18.96
C LEU A 420 -8.27 -16.76 -20.19
N GLU A 421 -8.00 -18.05 -20.45
CA GLU A 421 -8.65 -18.83 -21.53
C GLU A 421 -10.17 -18.98 -21.32
N LEU A 422 -10.63 -18.86 -20.08
CA LEU A 422 -12.05 -18.91 -19.73
C LEU A 422 -12.81 -17.64 -20.12
N ILE A 423 -12.10 -16.56 -20.47
CA ILE A 423 -12.68 -15.31 -20.95
C ILE A 423 -12.81 -15.41 -22.47
N LYS A 424 -14.05 -15.36 -22.97
CA LYS A 424 -14.34 -15.58 -24.40
C LYS A 424 -14.00 -14.35 -25.25
N SER A 425 -14.32 -13.16 -24.77
CA SER A 425 -14.08 -11.90 -25.48
C SER A 425 -13.07 -11.05 -24.74
N LYS A 426 -11.83 -11.06 -25.25
CA LYS A 426 -10.75 -10.20 -24.78
C LYS A 426 -9.80 -9.82 -25.93
N VAL A 427 -9.21 -8.64 -25.82
CA VAL A 427 -8.06 -8.21 -26.62
C VAL A 427 -6.85 -8.17 -25.71
N ASP A 428 -5.84 -8.96 -26.05
CA ASP A 428 -4.59 -9.03 -25.28
C ASP A 428 -3.67 -7.87 -25.67
N ILE A 429 -3.21 -7.11 -24.69
CA ILE A 429 -2.13 -6.15 -24.88
C ILE A 429 -0.80 -6.91 -24.68
N PRO A 430 0.23 -6.70 -25.53
CA PRO A 430 1.51 -7.39 -25.39
C PRO A 430 2.06 -7.30 -23.96
N PHE A 431 2.45 -8.46 -23.41
CA PHE A 431 2.92 -8.59 -22.04
C PHE A 431 4.12 -9.54 -21.96
N ASP A 432 5.25 -9.05 -21.47
CA ASP A 432 6.46 -9.79 -21.13
C ASP A 432 6.54 -9.94 -19.60
N VAL A 433 6.33 -11.16 -19.10
CA VAL A 433 6.34 -11.48 -17.67
C VAL A 433 7.65 -11.07 -16.97
N LYS A 434 8.75 -10.90 -17.70
CA LYS A 434 10.06 -10.53 -17.15
C LYS A 434 10.36 -9.04 -17.24
N LYS A 435 9.55 -8.26 -17.97
CA LYS A 435 9.80 -6.82 -18.19
C LYS A 435 8.65 -5.91 -17.79
N ASP A 436 7.42 -6.39 -17.93
CA ASP A 436 6.23 -5.58 -17.68
C ASP A 436 5.71 -5.80 -16.26
N VAL A 437 5.33 -4.69 -15.63
CA VAL A 437 4.89 -4.68 -14.22
C VAL A 437 3.42 -5.11 -14.09
N TYR A 438 2.65 -4.95 -15.16
CA TYR A 438 1.23 -5.31 -15.24
C TYR A 438 0.92 -6.00 -16.56
N ALA A 439 0.06 -7.01 -16.51
CA ALA A 439 -0.61 -7.52 -17.69
C ALA A 439 -1.93 -6.76 -17.88
N LYS A 440 -2.20 -6.30 -19.10
CA LYS A 440 -3.40 -5.51 -19.44
C LYS A 440 -4.24 -6.25 -20.49
N PHE A 441 -5.56 -6.25 -20.30
CA PHE A 441 -6.50 -6.90 -21.20
C PHE A 441 -7.77 -6.05 -21.35
N VAL A 442 -8.24 -5.88 -22.58
CA VAL A 442 -9.53 -5.21 -22.84
C VAL A 442 -10.61 -6.28 -22.97
N LEU A 443 -11.56 -6.30 -22.05
CA LEU A 443 -12.66 -7.25 -22.01
C LEU A 443 -13.83 -6.77 -22.87
N LYS A 444 -14.52 -7.68 -23.55
CA LYS A 444 -15.66 -7.36 -24.43
C LYS A 444 -15.30 -6.32 -25.51
N GLY A 445 -14.06 -6.40 -26.01
CA GLY A 445 -13.58 -5.58 -27.11
C GLY A 445 -13.98 -6.15 -28.46
N ASP A 446 -14.18 -5.27 -29.45
CA ASP A 446 -14.32 -5.67 -30.85
C ASP A 446 -12.95 -6.13 -31.37
N PHE A 447 -12.90 -7.24 -32.12
CA PHE A 447 -11.66 -7.80 -32.71
C PHE A 447 -11.09 -6.93 -33.83
#